data_AF-A0A3A8Z2M1-F1
#
_entry.id   AF-A0A3A8Z2M1-F1
#
_cell.length_a   1.000
_cell.length_b   1.000
_cell.length_c   1.000
_cell.angle_alpha   90.00
_cell.angle_beta   90.00
_cell.angle_gamma   90.00
#
_symmetry.space_group_name_H-M   'P 1'
#
loop_
_entity.id
_entity.type
_entity.pdbx_description
1 polymer ?
#
loop_
_entity_poly.entity_id
_entity_poly.type
_entity_poly.pdbx_seq_one_letter_code
_entity_poly.pdbx_strand_id
1 'polypeptide(L)'
;MSKKILPKATKSSMVKLVRAKGYDVPSLYQAVFERHGRAFWLRWVDKGKASHSAYYTGAGGRPVLQVDKTWIDLTMAEVIHFGLYEEK
;
A
#
# COMPACT_ATOMS: atom_id res chain seq x y z
N MET A 1 17.36 18.69 -12.50
CA MET A 1 15.94 18.39 -12.30
C MET A 1 15.81 17.39 -11.16
N SER A 2 15.11 17.72 -10.08
CA SER A 2 14.92 16.78 -8.96
C SER A 2 13.94 15.69 -9.40
N LYS A 3 14.36 14.42 -9.42
CA LYS A 3 13.48 13.29 -9.75
C LYS A 3 12.29 13.30 -8.79
N LYS A 4 11.07 13.44 -9.30
CA LYS A 4 9.88 13.41 -8.44
C LYS A 4 9.44 11.96 -8.27
N ILE A 5 9.50 11.47 -7.03
CA ILE A 5 8.96 10.17 -6.65
C ILE A 5 7.46 10.33 -6.45
N LEU A 6 6.68 9.62 -7.25
CA LEU A 6 5.23 9.61 -7.16
C LEU A 6 4.73 8.26 -6.65
N PRO A 7 3.67 8.23 -5.82
CA PRO A 7 3.11 6.99 -5.33
C PRO A 7 2.57 6.16 -6.49
N LYS A 8 2.93 4.88 -6.51
CA LYS A 8 2.43 3.89 -7.44
C LYS A 8 2.12 2.62 -6.69
N ALA A 9 1.12 1.86 -7.11
CA ALA A 9 0.94 0.52 -6.59
C ALA A 9 0.24 -0.39 -7.60
N THR A 10 0.51 -1.67 -7.44
CA THR A 10 -0.28 -2.77 -7.97
C THR A 10 -0.93 -3.51 -6.80
N LYS A 11 -1.93 -4.34 -7.10
CA LYS A 11 -2.51 -5.26 -6.11
C LYS A 11 -1.42 -6.09 -5.40
N SER A 12 -0.47 -6.63 -6.18
CA SER A 12 0.61 -7.46 -5.66
C SER A 12 1.56 -6.70 -4.74
N SER A 13 1.98 -5.48 -5.12
CA SER A 13 2.86 -4.68 -4.29
C SER A 13 2.19 -4.24 -2.98
N MET A 14 0.90 -3.87 -3.01
CA MET A 14 0.14 -3.55 -1.80
C MET A 14 0.03 -4.76 -0.87
N VAL A 15 -0.31 -5.94 -1.39
CA VAL A 15 -0.40 -7.16 -0.57
C VAL A 15 0.94 -7.48 0.09
N LYS A 16 2.05 -7.38 -0.65
CA LYS A 16 3.40 -7.61 -0.11
C LYS A 16 3.75 -6.61 1.00
N LEU A 17 3.50 -5.32 0.78
CA LEU A 17 3.74 -4.30 1.78
C LEU A 17 2.92 -4.54 3.05
N VAL A 18 1.61 -4.75 2.91
CA VAL A 18 0.70 -4.92 4.05
C VAL A 18 1.08 -6.16 4.87
N ARG A 19 1.47 -7.27 4.20
CA ARG A 19 2.00 -8.46 4.89
C ARG A 19 3.32 -8.18 5.61
N ALA A 20 4.23 -7.42 4.99
CA ALA A 20 5.49 -7.04 5.63
C ALA A 20 5.28 -6.16 6.87
N LYS A 21 4.15 -5.45 6.95
CA LYS A 21 3.72 -4.70 8.14
C LYS A 21 3.00 -5.56 9.20
N GLY A 22 2.89 -6.87 9.00
CA GLY A 22 2.38 -7.83 9.98
C GLY A 22 0.90 -8.18 9.83
N TYR A 23 0.21 -7.69 8.79
CA TYR A 23 -1.20 -8.01 8.57
C TYR A 23 -1.38 -9.32 7.79
N ASP A 24 -2.32 -10.15 8.23
CA ASP A 24 -2.64 -11.40 7.56
C ASP A 24 -3.57 -11.16 6.36
N VAL A 25 -2.96 -10.91 5.20
CA VAL A 25 -3.67 -10.92 3.92
C VAL A 25 -3.65 -12.36 3.37
N PRO A 26 -4.76 -13.10 3.28
CA PRO A 26 -4.70 -14.54 3.02
C PRO A 26 -4.22 -14.90 1.60
N SER A 27 -4.79 -14.26 0.58
CA SER A 27 -4.35 -14.46 -0.81
C SER A 27 -4.53 -13.21 -1.66
N LEU A 28 -3.74 -13.12 -2.74
CA LEU A 28 -3.87 -12.05 -3.72
C LEU A 28 -5.26 -12.05 -4.37
N TYR A 29 -5.89 -13.21 -4.56
CA TYR A 29 -7.19 -13.35 -5.22
C TYR A 29 -8.35 -12.88 -4.33
N GLN A 30 -8.24 -13.06 -3.02
CA GLN A 30 -9.26 -12.66 -2.05
C GLN A 30 -9.20 -11.17 -1.66
N ALA A 31 -8.10 -10.49 -1.97
CA ALA A 31 -8.04 -9.04 -1.80
C ALA A 31 -8.78 -8.32 -2.94
N VAL A 32 -9.34 -7.15 -2.67
CA VAL A 32 -9.89 -6.24 -3.67
C VAL A 32 -8.98 -5.03 -3.75
N PHE A 33 -8.60 -4.61 -4.96
CA PHE A 33 -7.70 -3.49 -5.17
C PHE A 33 -8.34 -2.45 -6.08
N GLU A 34 -8.27 -1.20 -5.65
CA GLU A 34 -8.85 -0.05 -6.34
C GLU A 34 -7.81 1.05 -6.44
N ARG A 35 -7.87 1.80 -7.54
CA ARG A 35 -6.99 2.94 -7.80
C ARG A 35 -7.85 4.14 -8.15
N HIS A 36 -7.67 5.23 -7.42
CA HIS A 36 -8.24 6.53 -7.74
C HIS A 36 -7.11 7.56 -7.90
N GLY A 37 -6.70 7.79 -9.15
CA GLY A 37 -5.57 8.66 -9.46
C GLY A 37 -4.24 8.15 -8.87
N ARG A 38 -3.76 8.84 -7.83
CA ARG A 38 -2.51 8.55 -7.09
C ARG A 38 -2.74 7.95 -5.71
N ALA A 39 -3.97 7.54 -5.44
CA ALA A 39 -4.37 6.87 -4.24
C ALA A 39 -4.81 5.44 -4.54
N PHE A 40 -4.42 4.52 -3.67
CA PHE A 40 -4.54 3.07 -3.87
C PHE A 40 -5.16 2.43 -2.63
N TRP A 41 -6.22 1.66 -2.83
CA TRP A 41 -6.89 0.93 -1.77
C TRP A 41 -6.72 -0.56 -1.95
N LEU A 42 -6.53 -1.25 -0.83
CA LEU A 42 -6.58 -2.70 -0.74
C LEU A 42 -7.57 -3.07 0.36
N ARG A 43 -8.54 -3.93 0.06
CA ARG A 43 -9.48 -4.49 1.05
C ARG A 43 -9.33 -6.00 1.08
N TRP A 44 -9.41 -6.60 2.25
CA TRP A 44 -9.37 -8.06 2.39
C TRP A 44 -10.12 -8.50 3.64
N VAL A 45 -10.38 -9.80 3.73
CA VAL A 45 -10.85 -10.47 4.94
C VAL A 45 -9.72 -11.36 5.42
N ASP A 46 -9.35 -11.28 6.69
CA ASP A 46 -8.28 -12.11 7.27
C ASP A 46 -8.77 -13.55 7.54
N LYS A 47 -7.89 -14.41 8.07
CA LYS A 47 -8.28 -15.78 8.45
C LYS A 47 -9.27 -15.84 9.62
N GLY A 48 -9.29 -14.80 10.45
CA GLY A 48 -10.25 -14.61 11.54
C GLY A 48 -11.63 -14.10 11.08
N LYS A 49 -11.82 -13.90 9.76
CA LYS A 49 -13.02 -13.31 9.15
C LYS A 49 -13.22 -11.82 9.46
N ALA A 50 -12.21 -11.14 9.99
CA ALA A 50 -12.24 -9.68 10.16
C ALA A 50 -11.99 -8.99 8.81
N SER A 51 -12.74 -7.91 8.55
CA SER A 51 -12.59 -7.11 7.34
C SER A 51 -11.60 -5.98 7.58
N HIS A 52 -10.68 -5.80 6.64
CA HIS A 52 -9.59 -4.84 6.72
C HIS A 52 -9.51 -3.98 5.47
N SER A 53 -8.92 -2.80 5.62
CA SER A 53 -8.63 -1.90 4.51
C SER A 53 -7.30 -1.20 4.69
N ALA A 54 -6.54 -1.11 3.62
CA ALA A 54 -5.32 -0.33 3.51
C ALA A 54 -5.47 0.76 2.46
N TYR A 55 -4.96 1.94 2.76
CA TYR A 55 -4.91 3.11 1.90
C TYR A 55 -3.45 3.54 1.73
N TYR A 56 -2.99 3.64 0.49
CA TYR A 56 -1.65 4.09 0.14
C TYR A 56 -1.71 5.29 -0.80
N THR A 57 -0.92 6.33 -0.48
CA THR A 57 -0.83 7.55 -1.27
C THR A 57 0.52 8.25 -1.07
N GLY A 58 0.71 9.39 -1.73
CA GLY A 58 1.80 10.32 -1.48
C GLY A 58 1.26 11.66 -0.96
N ALA A 59 1.75 12.11 0.20
CA ALA A 59 1.40 13.41 0.79
C ALA A 59 2.68 14.20 1.10
N GLY A 60 2.76 15.46 0.64
CA GLY A 60 3.94 16.29 0.87
C GLY A 60 5.26 15.71 0.32
N GLY A 61 5.21 14.88 -0.72
CA GLY A 61 6.37 14.19 -1.29
C GLY A 61 6.83 12.95 -0.51
N ARG A 62 6.06 12.51 0.49
CA ARG A 62 6.34 11.30 1.27
C ARG A 62 5.29 10.22 1.02
N PRO A 63 5.68 8.94 1.02
CA PRO A 63 4.75 7.83 0.98
C PRO A 63 3.96 7.77 2.29
N VAL A 64 2.68 7.44 2.19
CA VAL A 64 1.81 7.33 3.36
C VAL A 64 1.00 6.04 3.23
N LEU A 65 1.00 5.24 4.30
CA LEU A 65 0.14 4.07 4.44
C LEU A 65 -0.77 4.26 5.66
N GLN A 66 -2.04 3.93 5.48
CA GLN A 66 -2.99 3.75 6.57
C GLN A 66 -3.58 2.35 6.47
N VAL A 67 -3.70 1.64 7.58
CA VAL A 67 -4.42 0.36 7.66
C VAL A 67 -5.42 0.44 8.80
N ASP A 68 -6.69 0.17 8.53
CA ASP A 68 -7.80 0.24 9.50
C ASP A 68 -7.79 1.51 10.35
N LYS A 69 -7.63 2.66 9.68
CA LYS A 69 -7.53 4.01 10.27
C LYS A 69 -6.25 4.26 11.08
N THR A 70 -5.33 3.31 11.17
CA THR A 70 -4.02 3.46 11.82
C THR A 70 -2.97 3.87 10.80
N TRP A 71 -2.25 4.97 11.06
CA TRP A 71 -1.13 5.39 10.20
C TRP A 71 0.07 4.50 10.45
N ILE A 72 0.66 4.00 9.38
CA ILE A 72 1.80 3.10 9.42
C ILE A 72 2.98 3.80 8.76
N ASP A 73 4.08 3.92 9.49
CA ASP A 73 5.29 4.53 8.98
C ASP A 73 5.86 3.73 7.80
N LEU A 74 6.18 4.43 6.72
CA LEU A 74 6.85 3.89 5.55
C LEU A 74 8.20 4.55 5.35
N THR A 75 9.22 3.73 5.21
CA THR A 75 10.54 4.18 4.75
C THR A 75 10.58 4.22 3.23
N MET A 76 11.44 5.08 2.68
CA MET A 76 11.69 5.09 1.23
C MET A 76 12.32 3.77 0.74
N ALA A 77 13.09 3.08 1.60
CA ALA A 77 13.64 1.77 1.29
C ALA A 77 12.53 0.73 1.06
N GLU A 78 11.50 0.71 1.90
CA GLU A 78 10.33 -0.18 1.71
C GLU A 78 9.56 0.18 0.44
N VAL A 79 9.36 1.47 0.17
CA VAL A 79 8.69 1.92 -1.06
C VAL A 79 9.43 1.45 -2.31
N ILE A 80 10.76 1.55 -2.31
CA ILE A 80 11.58 1.09 -3.42
C ILE A 80 11.53 -0.43 -3.52
N HIS A 81 11.72 -1.13 -2.40
CA HIS A 81 11.74 -2.59 -2.33
C HIS A 81 10.44 -3.22 -2.85
N PHE A 82 9.29 -2.64 -2.53
CA PHE A 82 8.00 -3.13 -2.98
C PHE A 82 7.53 -2.54 -4.33
N GLY A 83 8.32 -1.69 -4.98
CA GLY A 83 7.97 -1.08 -6.27
C GLY A 83 6.76 -0.14 -6.16
N LEU A 84 6.66 0.60 -5.07
CA LEU A 84 5.53 1.48 -4.75
C LEU A 84 5.71 2.91 -5.27
N TYR A 85 6.56 3.10 -6.27
CA TYR A 85 6.83 4.42 -6.84
C TYR A 85 6.99 4.40 -8.36
N GLU A 86 6.91 5.58 -8.95
CA GLU A 86 7.40 5.87 -10.29
C GLU A 86 8.26 7.12 -10.29
N GLU A 87 9.30 7.12 -11.11
CA GLU A 87 10.14 8.29 -11.38
C GLU A 87 9.49 9.13 -12.49
N LYS A 88 9.44 10.45 -12.29
CA LYS A 88 8.96 11.41 -13.30
C LYS A 88 9.84 12.66 -13.32
#